data_AF-A0A0D7BQ82-F1
#
_entry.id   AF-A0A0D7BQ82-F1
#
_cell.length_a   1.000
_cell.length_b   1.000
_cell.length_c   1.000
_cell.angle_alpha   90.00
_cell.angle_beta   90.00
_cell.angle_gamma   90.00
#
_symmetry.space_group_name_H-M   'P 1'
#
loop_
_entity.id
_entity.type
_entity.pdbx_description
1 polymer ?
#
loop_
_entity_poly.entity_id
_entity_poly.type
_entity_poly.pdbx_seq_one_letter_code
_entity_poly.pdbx_strand_id
1 'polypeptide(L)'
;MAGLDAVAILRSGQCLATATLASVKEGLAEQERRLEELFRAYTSLERQMITAQATIRQHQALLAPVRTLPTDVLLLIFLALEDHSVKAGGPRFVVGQVCKHWRSVSRSSPALWSTLNIVPMPGQTRVDIRGTSAGPHPSVLRTYLSLSLPHPLSIRVESTCAASKFMLPIAAHSRRIRHLTLWTHRLGIWRFIADCNGVELQQLQSLVLWQQDYKDNAPGPDISKQIVLPALQIYTSNLQNPFISVSNSLRDVTAAFPSTEKCVSLLSGLGALEVLHITHFTQQELCPSQRMGGLSIERLRVLKLSPCAICPALGLFTFPNLQELFIVRDSPLPHRNEPGEEHHVLCFSTAMRSPSRSRTSYWIARIRWSKWSWFGRTPMIGMR
;
A
#
# COMPACT_ATOMS: atom_id res chain seq x y z
N MET A 1 16.76 35.28 69.75
CA MET A 1 18.17 35.43 70.11
C MET A 1 18.26 36.21 71.41
N ALA A 2 18.30 35.51 72.54
CA ALA A 2 18.73 36.05 73.83
C ALA A 2 19.83 35.09 74.29
N GLY A 3 21.08 35.55 74.23
CA GLY A 3 22.23 34.75 74.63
C GLY A 3 22.18 34.55 76.14
N LEU A 4 22.07 33.30 76.57
CA LEU A 4 22.33 32.93 77.96
C LEU A 4 23.80 33.25 78.25
N ASP A 5 24.03 34.19 79.16
CA ASP A 5 25.37 34.58 79.60
C ASP A 5 25.99 33.45 80.44
N ALA A 6 26.74 32.58 79.76
CA ALA A 6 27.37 31.40 80.32
C ALA A 6 28.33 31.72 81.49
N VAL A 7 28.83 32.95 81.56
CA VAL A 7 29.77 33.40 82.60
C VAL A 7 29.05 33.68 83.93
N ALA A 8 27.79 34.13 83.89
CA ALA A 8 26.99 34.37 85.08
C ALA A 8 26.56 33.05 85.78
N ILE A 9 26.32 32.00 85.00
CA ILE A 9 25.90 30.68 85.49
C ILE A 9 27.06 29.98 86.21
N LEU A 10 28.29 30.07 85.67
CA LEU A 10 29.48 29.45 86.27
C LEU A 10 29.89 30.08 87.62
N ARG A 11 29.54 31.34 87.89
CA ARG A 11 29.89 32.04 89.14
C ARG A 11 28.94 31.79 90.32
N SER A 12 27.74 31.28 90.08
CA SER A 12 26.69 31.19 91.12
C SER A 12 26.67 29.87 91.92
N GLY A 13 27.50 28.88 91.56
CA GLY A 13 27.63 27.63 92.32
C GLY A 13 26.34 26.82 92.49
N GLN A 14 25.33 27.05 91.65
CA GLN A 14 24.04 26.39 91.79
C GLN A 14 24.01 25.01 91.13
N CYS A 15 23.75 24.00 91.96
CA CYS A 15 23.37 22.61 91.62
C CYS A 15 22.04 22.50 90.83
N LEU A 16 21.57 23.59 90.22
CA LEU A 16 20.38 23.63 89.37
C LEU A 16 20.68 23.24 87.91
N ALA A 17 21.92 23.37 87.45
CA ALA A 17 22.26 23.14 86.03
C ALA A 17 22.07 21.66 85.59
N THR A 18 22.25 20.69 86.49
CA THR A 18 22.13 19.26 86.18
C THR A 18 20.67 18.81 86.08
N ALA A 19 19.79 19.32 86.95
CA ALA A 19 18.35 19.04 86.92
C ALA A 19 17.68 19.66 85.68
N THR A 20 18.05 20.90 85.31
CA THR A 20 17.54 21.54 84.08
C THR A 20 18.06 20.85 82.82
N LEU A 21 19.34 20.42 82.79
CA LEU A 21 19.88 19.63 81.69
C LEU A 21 19.21 18.26 81.55
N ALA A 22 18.92 17.58 82.66
CA ALA A 22 18.22 16.31 82.66
C ALA A 22 16.80 16.46 82.09
N SER A 23 16.07 17.49 82.54
CA SER A 23 14.73 17.80 82.02
C SER A 23 14.73 18.16 80.53
N VAL A 24 15.72 18.92 80.06
CA VAL A 24 15.86 19.25 78.62
C VAL A 24 16.21 18.01 77.80
N LYS A 25 17.07 17.12 78.30
CA LYS A 25 17.42 15.85 77.64
C LYS A 25 16.23 14.90 77.56
N GLU A 26 15.44 14.81 78.62
CA GLU A 26 14.21 14.02 78.65
C GLU A 26 13.16 14.58 77.67
N GLY A 27 13.02 15.91 77.63
CA GLY A 27 12.19 16.60 76.63
C GLY A 27 12.63 16.34 75.19
N LEU A 28 13.95 16.34 74.92
CA LEU A 28 14.51 16.01 73.60
C LEU A 28 14.23 14.54 73.22
N ALA A 29 14.47 13.60 74.14
CA ALA A 29 14.21 12.18 73.92
C ALA A 29 12.73 11.90 73.63
N GLU A 30 11.81 12.59 74.30
CA GLU A 30 10.37 12.48 74.00
C GLU A 30 10.02 13.05 72.61
N GLN A 31 10.65 14.14 72.18
CA GLN A 31 10.45 14.67 70.81
C GLN A 31 11.02 13.73 69.75
N GLU A 32 12.18 13.13 69.98
CA GLU A 32 12.77 12.12 69.08
C GLU A 32 11.85 10.91 68.96
N ARG A 33 11.27 10.45 70.08
CA ARG A 33 10.30 9.34 70.10
C ARG A 33 9.06 9.67 69.28
N ARG A 34 8.51 10.89 69.42
CA ARG A 34 7.36 11.36 68.63
C ARG A 34 7.69 11.49 67.14
N LEU A 35 8.87 11.98 66.81
CA LEU A 35 9.35 12.05 65.43
C LEU A 35 9.38 10.65 64.80
N GLU A 36 9.90 9.67 65.53
CA GLU A 36 9.98 8.28 65.07
C GLU A 36 8.57 7.65 64.91
N GLU A 37 7.65 7.91 65.84
CA GLU A 37 6.24 7.51 65.72
C GLU A 37 5.57 8.11 64.48
N LEU A 38 5.77 9.41 64.24
CA LEU A 38 5.24 10.10 63.06
C LEU A 38 5.83 9.53 61.77
N PHE A 39 7.13 9.23 61.72
CA PHE A 39 7.75 8.59 60.56
C PHE A 39 7.18 7.19 60.30
N ARG A 40 6.94 6.40 61.36
CA ARG A 40 6.27 5.09 61.23
C ARG A 40 4.84 5.22 60.71
N ALA A 41 4.08 6.20 61.20
CA ALA A 41 2.73 6.49 60.75
C ALA A 41 2.69 7.00 59.29
N TYR A 42 3.61 7.89 58.92
CA TYR A 42 3.75 8.37 57.54
C TYR A 42 4.04 7.20 56.59
N THR A 43 5.01 6.36 56.94
CA THR A 43 5.40 5.22 56.11
C THR A 43 4.25 4.21 55.97
N SER A 44 3.44 4.01 57.01
CA SER A 44 2.28 3.11 56.95
C SER A 44 1.17 3.68 56.04
N LEU A 45 0.89 4.98 56.13
CA LEU A 45 -0.06 5.68 55.26
C LEU A 45 0.40 5.68 53.80
N GLU A 46 1.69 5.89 53.55
CA GLU A 46 2.26 5.85 52.19
C GLU A 46 2.08 4.47 51.55
N ARG A 47 2.34 3.39 52.31
CA ARG A 47 2.07 2.02 51.84
C ARG A 47 0.58 1.79 51.59
N GLN A 48 -0.30 2.27 52.46
CA GLN A 48 -1.75 2.16 52.27
C GLN A 48 -2.20 2.91 51.01
N MET A 49 -1.67 4.10 50.77
CA MET A 49 -1.95 4.89 49.56
C MET A 49 -1.51 4.16 48.29
N ILE A 50 -0.27 3.64 48.26
CA ILE A 50 0.24 2.87 47.10
C ILE A 50 -0.64 1.64 46.84
N THR A 51 -1.02 0.93 47.90
CA THR A 51 -1.88 -0.26 47.81
C THR A 51 -3.26 0.11 47.28
N ALA A 52 -3.90 1.14 47.83
CA ALA A 52 -5.21 1.62 47.37
C ALA A 52 -5.17 2.08 45.90
N GLN A 53 -4.11 2.79 45.49
CA GLN A 53 -3.91 3.17 44.09
C GLN A 53 -3.76 1.96 43.17
N ALA A 54 -3.02 0.92 43.59
CA ALA A 54 -2.90 -0.31 42.83
C ALA A 54 -4.25 -1.03 42.68
N THR A 55 -5.04 -1.10 43.76
CA THR A 55 -6.40 -1.66 43.76
C THR A 55 -7.33 -0.88 42.81
N ILE A 56 -7.31 0.46 42.87
CA ILE A 56 -8.10 1.31 41.95
C ILE A 56 -7.73 1.02 40.49
N ARG A 57 -6.43 0.99 40.16
CA ARG A 57 -5.97 0.69 38.80
C ARG A 57 -6.42 -0.70 38.34
N GLN A 58 -6.37 -1.69 39.23
CA GLN A 58 -6.83 -3.04 38.92
C GLN A 58 -8.34 -3.07 38.63
N HIS A 59 -9.16 -2.41 39.44
CA HIS A 59 -10.60 -2.32 39.19
C HIS A 59 -10.92 -1.53 37.91
N GLN A 60 -10.24 -0.41 37.66
CA GLN A 60 -10.38 0.33 36.40
C GLN A 60 -10.01 -0.52 35.19
N ALA A 61 -8.95 -1.34 35.30
CA ALA A 61 -8.56 -2.25 34.23
C ALA A 61 -9.56 -3.39 34.00
N LEU A 62 -10.33 -3.79 35.01
CA LEU A 62 -11.42 -4.76 34.88
C LEU A 62 -12.67 -4.14 34.24
N LEU A 63 -12.98 -2.88 34.59
CA LEU A 63 -14.11 -2.12 34.06
C LEU A 63 -13.80 -1.44 32.71
N ALA A 64 -12.56 -1.53 32.23
CA ALA A 64 -12.15 -0.92 30.97
C ALA A 64 -13.06 -1.40 29.82
N PRO A 65 -13.62 -0.49 29.00
CA PRO A 65 -14.54 -0.83 27.91
C PRO A 65 -13.99 -1.92 26.98
N VAL A 66 -12.67 -1.96 26.81
CA VAL A 66 -11.93 -2.94 26.02
C VAL A 66 -12.23 -4.41 26.36
N ARG A 67 -12.71 -4.69 27.58
CA ARG A 67 -13.10 -6.03 28.06
C ARG A 67 -14.58 -6.33 27.90
N THR A 68 -15.41 -5.30 27.75
CA THR A 68 -16.87 -5.44 27.59
C THR A 68 -17.30 -5.37 26.13
N LEU A 69 -16.40 -4.97 25.22
CA LEU A 69 -16.66 -4.95 23.80
C LEU A 69 -16.95 -6.36 23.25
N PRO A 70 -18.03 -6.52 22.46
CA PRO A 70 -18.26 -7.74 21.69
C PRO A 70 -17.09 -8.03 20.75
N THR A 71 -16.86 -9.32 20.48
CA THR A 71 -15.79 -9.78 19.58
C THR A 71 -15.89 -9.16 18.18
N ASP A 72 -17.09 -8.97 17.65
CA ASP A 72 -17.29 -8.38 16.33
C ASP A 72 -16.83 -6.91 16.28
N VAL A 73 -17.11 -6.15 17.34
CA VAL A 73 -16.67 -4.75 17.45
C VAL A 73 -15.15 -4.68 17.57
N LEU A 74 -14.53 -5.57 18.35
CA LEU A 74 -13.07 -5.68 18.41
C LEU A 74 -12.47 -5.99 17.04
N LEU A 75 -13.10 -6.89 16.28
CA LEU A 75 -12.62 -7.24 14.95
C LEU A 75 -12.73 -6.06 13.98
N LEU A 76 -13.83 -5.31 14.02
CA LEU A 76 -13.98 -4.08 13.22
C LEU A 76 -12.88 -3.06 13.53
N ILE A 77 -12.54 -2.88 14.82
CA ILE A 77 -11.42 -2.03 15.23
C ILE A 77 -10.09 -2.55 14.67
N PHE A 78 -9.85 -3.86 14.71
CA PHE A 78 -8.61 -4.44 14.18
C PHE A 78 -8.51 -4.33 12.66
N LEU A 79 -9.63 -4.47 11.94
CA LEU A 79 -9.68 -4.33 10.48
C LEU A 79 -9.54 -2.87 10.03
N ALA A 80 -9.89 -1.91 10.88
CA ALA A 80 -9.66 -0.48 10.64
C ALA A 80 -8.18 -0.07 10.76
N LEU A 81 -7.27 -0.98 11.11
CA LEU A 81 -5.83 -0.71 11.09
C LEU A 81 -5.34 -0.57 9.65
N GLU A 82 -5.00 0.65 9.24
CA GLU A 82 -4.57 0.99 7.87
C GLU A 82 -3.21 0.37 7.47
N ASP A 83 -2.40 -0.02 8.45
CA ASP A 83 -1.06 -0.54 8.19
C ASP A 83 -1.06 -2.03 7.84
N HIS A 84 -1.05 -2.30 6.54
CA HIS A 84 -0.94 -3.64 5.99
C HIS A 84 0.49 -4.12 5.75
N SER A 85 1.50 -3.37 6.22
CA SER A 85 2.90 -3.78 6.06
C SER A 85 3.19 -5.12 6.75
N VAL A 86 3.94 -5.98 6.05
CA VAL A 86 4.45 -7.23 6.60
C VAL A 86 5.66 -6.89 7.45
N LYS A 87 5.47 -6.70 8.75
CA LYS A 87 6.56 -6.41 9.69
C LYS A 87 6.42 -7.13 11.01
N ALA A 88 7.55 -7.52 11.57
CA ALA A 88 7.62 -7.97 12.96
C ALA A 88 7.26 -6.78 13.86
N GLY A 89 6.33 -6.97 14.80
CA GLY A 89 5.85 -5.87 15.65
C GLY A 89 4.93 -4.87 14.96
N GLY A 90 4.35 -5.20 13.80
CA GLY A 90 3.33 -4.35 13.17
C GLY A 90 2.03 -4.25 13.98
N PRO A 91 1.13 -3.31 13.66
CA PRO A 91 -0.08 -3.06 14.46
C PRO A 91 -0.93 -4.32 14.71
N ARG A 92 -1.02 -5.21 13.72
CA ARG A 92 -1.70 -6.52 13.83
C ARG A 92 -1.08 -7.47 14.87
N PHE A 93 0.24 -7.42 15.07
CA PHE A 93 0.88 -8.14 16.16
C PHE A 93 0.74 -7.42 17.50
N VAL A 94 0.80 -6.08 17.50
CA VAL A 94 0.69 -5.25 18.71
C VAL A 94 -0.68 -5.41 19.37
N VAL A 95 -1.77 -5.45 18.59
CA VAL A 95 -3.11 -5.72 19.15
C VAL A 95 -3.16 -7.07 19.85
N GLY A 96 -2.46 -8.08 19.32
CA GLY A 96 -2.32 -9.39 19.95
C GLY A 96 -1.45 -9.40 21.22
N GLN A 97 -0.80 -8.29 21.60
CA GLN A 97 -0.03 -8.18 22.84
C GLN A 97 -0.80 -7.53 23.99
N VAL A 98 -1.97 -6.94 23.73
CA VAL A 98 -2.76 -6.25 24.76
C VAL A 98 -3.24 -7.21 25.84
N CYS A 99 -3.90 -8.31 25.45
CA CYS A 99 -4.35 -9.34 26.38
C CYS A 99 -4.58 -10.69 25.66
N LYS A 100 -4.83 -11.75 26.43
CA LYS A 100 -5.12 -13.09 25.88
C LYS A 100 -6.34 -13.10 24.96
N HIS A 101 -7.40 -12.36 25.31
CA HIS A 101 -8.63 -12.29 24.51
C HIS A 101 -8.37 -11.63 23.14
N TRP A 102 -7.71 -10.46 23.12
CA TRP A 102 -7.36 -9.76 21.89
C TRP A 102 -6.45 -10.59 20.97
N ARG A 103 -5.50 -11.32 21.55
CA ARG A 103 -4.66 -12.26 20.80
C ARG A 103 -5.48 -13.37 20.14
N SER A 104 -6.46 -13.92 20.85
CA SER A 104 -7.35 -14.96 20.34
C SER A 104 -8.23 -14.41 19.20
N VAL A 105 -8.85 -13.24 19.38
CA VAL A 105 -9.66 -12.58 18.35
C VAL A 105 -8.85 -12.24 17.10
N SER A 106 -7.68 -11.63 17.28
CA SER A 106 -6.79 -11.27 16.16
C SER A 106 -6.35 -12.49 15.35
N ARG A 107 -5.98 -13.60 16.01
CA ARG A 107 -5.52 -14.83 15.31
C ARG A 107 -6.63 -15.68 14.73
N SER A 108 -7.86 -15.55 15.24
CA SER A 108 -9.03 -16.29 14.74
C SER A 108 -9.70 -15.62 13.54
N SER A 109 -9.25 -14.43 13.14
CA SER A 109 -9.79 -13.72 11.97
C SER A 109 -8.81 -13.71 10.79
N PRO A 110 -8.99 -14.60 9.80
CA PRO A 110 -8.15 -14.67 8.61
C PRO A 110 -8.09 -13.38 7.79
N ALA A 111 -9.18 -12.62 7.76
CA ALA A 111 -9.30 -11.38 7.00
C ALA A 111 -8.30 -10.31 7.47
N LEU A 112 -7.89 -10.33 8.74
CA LEU A 112 -6.88 -9.42 9.28
C LEU A 112 -5.49 -9.65 8.66
N TRP A 113 -5.21 -10.89 8.25
CA TRP A 113 -3.90 -11.36 7.79
C TRP A 113 -3.82 -11.57 6.28
N SER A 114 -4.88 -11.26 5.52
CA SER A 114 -4.95 -11.54 4.09
C SER A 114 -4.44 -10.41 3.19
N THR A 115 -4.36 -9.18 3.70
CA THR A 115 -3.81 -8.02 2.99
C THR A 115 -2.35 -7.79 3.41
N LEU A 116 -1.43 -7.98 2.46
CA LEU A 116 0.01 -8.04 2.70
C LEU A 116 0.75 -7.02 1.83
N ASN A 117 1.36 -6.02 2.46
CA ASN A 117 2.25 -5.07 1.80
C ASN A 117 3.71 -5.38 2.19
N ILE A 118 4.47 -5.94 1.26
CA ILE A 118 5.90 -6.20 1.40
C ILE A 118 6.64 -5.04 0.73
N VAL A 119 6.96 -4.02 1.52
CA VAL A 119 7.66 -2.81 1.05
C VAL A 119 9.06 -2.72 1.67
N PRO A 120 10.01 -2.00 1.04
CA PRO A 120 11.33 -1.79 1.62
C PRO A 120 11.19 -0.95 2.90
N MET A 121 11.90 -1.31 3.96
CA MET A 121 11.89 -0.53 5.21
C MET A 121 12.75 0.74 5.03
N PRO A 122 12.19 1.96 5.17
CA PRO A 122 13.00 3.17 5.15
C PRO A 122 13.92 3.22 6.38
N GLY A 123 15.21 3.48 6.18
CA GLY A 123 16.20 3.69 7.24
C GLY A 123 17.05 2.47 7.65
N GLN A 124 16.79 1.27 7.11
CA GLN A 124 17.72 0.14 7.22
C GLN A 124 18.64 0.08 5.98
N THR A 125 19.37 1.17 5.73
CA THR A 125 20.47 1.26 4.75
C THR A 125 21.79 0.73 5.33
N ARG A 126 21.75 -0.23 6.25
CA ARG A 126 22.92 -1.08 6.48
C ARG A 126 22.83 -2.24 5.53
N VAL A 127 23.30 -2.00 4.31
CA VAL A 127 23.69 -3.05 3.38
C VAL A 127 24.70 -3.91 4.14
N ASP A 128 24.28 -5.10 4.58
CA ASP A 128 25.19 -6.13 5.03
C ASP A 128 26.23 -6.38 3.92
N ILE A 129 27.46 -6.74 4.30
CA ILE A 129 28.63 -6.93 3.41
C ILE A 129 28.35 -7.90 2.23
N ARG A 130 27.19 -8.59 2.25
CA ARG A 130 26.67 -9.51 1.23
C ARG A 130 25.62 -8.91 0.27
N GLY A 131 25.29 -7.62 0.36
CA GLY A 131 24.39 -6.94 -0.58
C GLY A 131 22.89 -7.26 -0.43
N THR A 132 22.44 -7.82 0.69
CA THR A 132 21.04 -8.21 0.89
C THR A 132 20.20 -7.08 1.50
N SER A 133 19.20 -6.58 0.77
CA SER A 133 18.36 -5.45 1.20
C SER A 133 17.43 -5.74 2.38
N ALA A 134 17.14 -4.69 3.15
CA ALA A 134 16.23 -4.58 4.30
C ALA A 134 14.72 -4.78 3.98
N GLY A 135 14.35 -6.03 3.72
CA GLY A 135 12.96 -6.49 3.74
C GLY A 135 12.63 -7.24 5.05
N PRO A 136 11.34 -7.44 5.36
CA PRO A 136 10.95 -8.28 6.49
C PRO A 136 11.49 -9.70 6.34
N HIS A 137 11.91 -10.31 7.45
CA HIS A 137 12.42 -11.68 7.39
C HIS A 137 11.35 -12.64 6.83
N PRO A 138 11.67 -13.62 5.96
CA PRO A 138 10.70 -14.51 5.35
C PRO A 138 9.80 -15.30 6.33
N SER A 139 10.26 -15.51 7.57
CA SER A 139 9.45 -16.14 8.63
C SER A 139 8.23 -15.30 9.02
N VAL A 140 8.34 -13.97 8.94
CA VAL A 140 7.22 -13.06 9.21
C VAL A 140 6.15 -13.28 8.15
N LEU A 141 6.52 -13.28 6.86
CA LEU A 141 5.60 -13.56 5.76
C LEU A 141 4.92 -14.93 5.94
N ARG A 142 5.67 -15.97 6.29
CA ARG A 142 5.08 -17.30 6.58
C ARG A 142 4.05 -17.27 7.71
N THR A 143 4.26 -16.44 8.73
CA THR A 143 3.31 -16.26 9.83
C THR A 143 2.02 -15.58 9.36
N TYR A 144 2.14 -14.55 8.51
CA TYR A 144 0.97 -13.91 7.89
C TYR A 144 0.19 -14.90 7.03
N LEU A 145 0.88 -15.63 6.16
CA LEU A 145 0.27 -16.63 5.28
C LEU A 145 -0.41 -17.75 6.07
N SER A 146 0.18 -18.21 7.19
CA SER A 146 -0.45 -19.25 8.02
C SER A 146 -1.69 -18.74 8.76
N LEU A 147 -1.68 -17.50 9.24
CA LEU A 147 -2.83 -16.89 9.92
C LEU A 147 -3.95 -16.47 8.96
N SER A 148 -3.64 -16.24 7.69
CA SER A 148 -4.65 -15.96 6.66
C SER A 148 -5.54 -17.16 6.32
N LEU A 149 -5.24 -18.37 6.83
CA LEU A 149 -5.98 -19.62 6.58
C LEU A 149 -6.35 -19.75 5.08
N PRO A 150 -7.48 -20.31 4.61
CA PRO A 150 -7.79 -20.34 3.18
C PRO A 150 -8.44 -19.04 2.67
N HIS A 151 -8.34 -17.92 3.40
CA HIS A 151 -8.96 -16.66 3.00
C HIS A 151 -8.28 -16.08 1.73
N PRO A 152 -9.03 -15.38 0.84
CA PRO A 152 -8.47 -14.76 -0.35
C PRO A 152 -7.41 -13.71 -0.02
N LEU A 153 -6.28 -13.74 -0.73
CA LEU A 153 -5.11 -12.90 -0.45
C LEU A 153 -5.06 -11.67 -1.37
N SER A 154 -4.67 -10.53 -0.80
CA SER A 154 -4.27 -9.32 -1.51
C SER A 154 -2.81 -9.03 -1.19
N ILE A 155 -1.93 -9.18 -2.16
CA ILE A 155 -0.48 -9.10 -1.96
C ILE A 155 0.09 -7.99 -2.83
N ARG A 156 0.75 -7.02 -2.20
CA ARG A 156 1.57 -6.01 -2.84
C ARG A 156 3.03 -6.24 -2.45
N VAL A 157 3.89 -6.39 -3.44
CA VAL A 157 5.34 -6.49 -3.26
C VAL A 157 5.98 -5.32 -3.96
N GLU A 158 6.75 -4.54 -3.23
CA GLU A 158 7.59 -3.45 -3.73
C GLU A 158 9.01 -3.75 -3.26
N SER A 159 9.92 -4.08 -4.19
CA SER A 159 11.25 -4.53 -3.79
C SER A 159 12.30 -4.38 -4.88
N THR A 160 13.47 -3.88 -4.49
CA THR A 160 14.63 -3.64 -5.36
C THR A 160 15.47 -4.90 -5.63
N CYS A 161 15.61 -5.87 -4.71
CA CYS A 161 16.34 -7.13 -4.99
C CYS A 161 15.99 -8.35 -4.11
N ALA A 162 15.59 -8.18 -2.84
CA ALA A 162 15.25 -9.29 -1.93
C ALA A 162 13.92 -10.02 -2.28
N ALA A 163 13.17 -9.52 -3.27
CA ALA A 163 11.90 -10.05 -3.73
C ALA A 163 11.92 -11.57 -4.00
N SER A 164 13.05 -12.09 -4.51
CA SER A 164 13.22 -13.51 -4.83
C SER A 164 12.99 -14.44 -3.63
N LYS A 165 13.29 -13.99 -2.40
CA LYS A 165 13.08 -14.78 -1.18
C LYS A 165 11.60 -14.93 -0.80
N PHE A 166 10.74 -14.05 -1.31
CA PHE A 166 9.31 -14.04 -1.04
C PHE A 166 8.49 -14.70 -2.17
N MET A 167 9.01 -14.76 -3.39
CA MET A 167 8.26 -15.29 -4.55
C MET A 167 7.84 -16.74 -4.36
N LEU A 168 8.73 -17.61 -3.89
CA LEU A 168 8.38 -19.02 -3.68
C LEU A 168 7.25 -19.21 -2.64
N PRO A 169 7.31 -18.60 -1.42
CA PRO A 169 6.18 -18.62 -0.50
C PRO A 169 4.86 -18.07 -1.08
N ILE A 170 4.92 -17.00 -1.88
CA ILE A 170 3.73 -16.39 -2.51
C ILE A 170 3.18 -17.34 -3.58
N ALA A 171 4.03 -17.89 -4.43
CA ALA A 171 3.67 -18.85 -5.48
C ALA A 171 3.01 -20.12 -4.91
N ALA A 172 3.48 -20.61 -3.76
CA ALA A 172 2.87 -21.73 -3.07
C ALA A 172 1.41 -21.46 -2.61
N HIS A 173 1.03 -20.19 -2.48
CA HIS A 173 -0.32 -19.76 -2.07
C HIS A 173 -1.13 -19.16 -3.23
N SER A 174 -0.64 -19.29 -4.46
CA SER A 174 -1.13 -18.60 -5.66
C SER A 174 -2.61 -18.85 -5.97
N ARG A 175 -3.14 -20.05 -5.67
CA ARG A 175 -4.56 -20.41 -5.87
C ARG A 175 -5.56 -19.55 -5.10
N ARG A 176 -5.13 -18.91 -4.01
CA ARG A 176 -5.97 -18.06 -3.15
C ARG A 176 -5.71 -16.58 -3.36
N ILE A 177 -4.79 -16.21 -4.24
CA ILE A 177 -4.47 -14.81 -4.51
C ILE A 177 -5.58 -14.22 -5.39
N ARG A 178 -6.20 -13.15 -4.89
CA ARG A 178 -7.24 -12.39 -5.59
C ARG A 178 -6.69 -11.12 -6.23
N HIS A 179 -5.79 -10.45 -5.51
CA HIS A 179 -5.12 -9.24 -5.98
C HIS A 179 -3.62 -9.41 -5.81
N LEU A 180 -2.87 -9.25 -6.91
CA LEU A 180 -1.42 -9.31 -6.90
C LEU A 180 -0.84 -8.05 -7.54
N THR A 181 0.02 -7.37 -6.80
CA THR A 181 0.84 -6.27 -7.31
C THR A 181 2.30 -6.61 -7.09
N LEU A 182 3.07 -6.73 -8.17
CA LEU A 182 4.51 -6.94 -8.14
C LEU A 182 5.19 -5.72 -8.75
N TRP A 183 5.84 -4.94 -7.91
CA TRP A 183 6.77 -3.90 -8.31
C TRP A 183 8.18 -4.33 -7.92
N THR A 184 8.90 -4.89 -8.88
CA THR A 184 10.22 -5.45 -8.59
C THR A 184 11.12 -5.51 -9.82
N HIS A 185 12.36 -5.94 -9.63
CA HIS A 185 13.27 -6.22 -10.72
C HIS A 185 12.70 -7.32 -11.62
N ARG A 186 13.06 -7.26 -12.90
CA ARG A 186 12.62 -8.20 -13.94
C ARG A 186 12.72 -9.67 -13.50
N LEU A 187 13.85 -10.06 -12.92
CA LEU A 187 14.11 -11.41 -12.42
C LEU A 187 13.12 -11.87 -11.33
N GLY A 188 12.63 -10.95 -10.48
CA GLY A 188 11.65 -11.26 -9.44
C GLY A 188 10.30 -11.64 -10.04
N ILE A 189 9.85 -10.91 -11.05
CA ILE A 189 8.63 -11.20 -11.81
C ILE A 189 8.77 -12.56 -12.50
N TRP A 190 9.86 -12.81 -13.22
CA TRP A 190 10.07 -14.08 -13.92
C TRP A 190 10.14 -15.27 -12.97
N ARG A 191 10.79 -15.12 -11.82
CA ARG A 191 10.88 -16.20 -10.84
C ARG A 191 9.51 -16.56 -10.28
N PHE A 192 8.69 -15.57 -9.93
CA PHE A 192 7.32 -15.80 -9.49
C PHE A 192 6.53 -16.60 -10.54
N ILE A 193 6.68 -16.22 -11.81
CA ILE A 193 5.98 -16.90 -12.89
C ILE A 193 6.49 -18.33 -13.06
N ALA A 194 7.81 -18.54 -13.08
CA ALA A 194 8.38 -19.88 -13.16
C ALA A 194 7.90 -20.77 -12.02
N ASP A 195 7.81 -20.21 -10.80
CA ASP A 195 7.29 -20.91 -9.61
C ASP A 195 5.76 -21.19 -9.69
N CYS A 196 5.03 -20.44 -10.53
CA CYS A 196 3.59 -20.64 -10.79
C CYS A 196 3.30 -21.43 -12.07
N ASN A 197 4.31 -21.91 -12.78
CA ASN A 197 4.14 -22.60 -14.05
C ASN A 197 3.25 -23.84 -13.89
N GLY A 198 2.23 -23.98 -14.74
CA GLY A 198 1.25 -25.07 -14.67
C GLY A 198 0.21 -24.94 -13.55
N VAL A 199 0.17 -23.82 -12.84
CA VAL A 199 -0.85 -23.52 -11.82
C VAL A 199 -1.94 -22.62 -12.41
N GLU A 200 -3.20 -23.02 -12.26
CA GLU A 200 -4.33 -22.17 -12.59
C GLU A 200 -4.63 -21.20 -11.45
N LEU A 201 -4.55 -19.89 -11.74
CA LEU A 201 -4.87 -18.85 -10.76
C LEU A 201 -6.36 -18.50 -10.81
N GLN A 202 -7.18 -19.47 -10.40
CA GLN A 202 -8.64 -19.45 -10.47
C GLN A 202 -9.30 -18.24 -9.78
N GLN A 203 -8.68 -17.69 -8.73
CA GLN A 203 -9.24 -16.58 -7.95
C GLN A 203 -8.64 -15.21 -8.30
N LEU A 204 -7.63 -15.14 -9.16
CA LEU A 204 -6.91 -13.92 -9.43
C LEU A 204 -7.77 -12.99 -10.29
N GLN A 205 -8.22 -11.88 -9.70
CA GLN A 205 -9.06 -10.86 -10.34
C GLN A 205 -8.25 -9.66 -10.81
N SER A 206 -7.17 -9.32 -10.10
CA SER A 206 -6.33 -8.17 -10.40
C SER A 206 -4.86 -8.57 -10.40
N LEU A 207 -4.16 -8.25 -11.48
CA LEU A 207 -2.73 -8.49 -11.65
C LEU A 207 -2.04 -7.20 -12.13
N VAL A 208 -1.09 -6.73 -11.34
CA VAL A 208 -0.31 -5.52 -11.61
C VAL A 208 1.17 -5.88 -11.59
N LEU A 209 1.88 -5.67 -12.69
CA LEU A 209 3.28 -6.05 -12.88
C LEU A 209 4.09 -4.85 -13.35
N TRP A 210 5.01 -4.38 -12.51
CA TRP A 210 5.86 -3.24 -12.80
C TRP A 210 7.33 -3.62 -12.62
N GLN A 211 8.05 -3.60 -13.74
CA GLN A 211 9.50 -3.73 -13.78
C GLN A 211 10.14 -2.38 -13.43
N GLN A 212 11.01 -2.39 -12.42
CA GLN A 212 11.71 -1.19 -11.95
C GLN A 212 12.90 -0.79 -12.86
N ASP A 213 13.61 -1.77 -13.43
CA ASP A 213 14.84 -1.50 -14.19
C ASP A 213 14.57 -1.48 -15.69
N TYR A 214 14.65 -0.29 -16.30
CA TYR A 214 14.41 -0.06 -17.73
C TYR A 214 15.57 -0.49 -18.64
N LYS A 215 16.74 -0.85 -18.07
CA LYS A 215 17.98 -1.05 -18.84
C LYS A 215 18.15 -2.45 -19.44
N ASP A 216 17.41 -3.45 -18.96
CA ASP A 216 17.51 -4.82 -19.45
C ASP A 216 16.36 -5.14 -20.42
N ASN A 217 16.58 -4.79 -21.68
CA ASN A 217 15.65 -4.97 -22.81
C ASN A 217 15.71 -6.37 -23.43
N ALA A 218 16.42 -7.33 -22.84
CA ALA A 218 16.45 -8.67 -23.43
C ALA A 218 15.02 -9.26 -23.45
N PRO A 219 14.57 -9.90 -24.53
CA PRO A 219 13.26 -10.54 -24.54
C PRO A 219 13.20 -11.59 -23.43
N GLY A 220 12.25 -11.42 -22.49
CA GLY A 220 11.95 -12.45 -21.50
C GLY A 220 11.42 -13.72 -22.18
N PRO A 221 11.47 -14.88 -21.50
CA PRO A 221 10.92 -16.11 -22.07
C PRO A 221 9.45 -15.91 -22.47
N ASP A 222 9.06 -16.40 -23.66
CA ASP A 222 7.66 -16.39 -24.08
C ASP A 222 6.89 -17.43 -23.26
N ILE A 223 6.15 -16.92 -22.30
CA ILE A 223 5.41 -17.70 -21.31
C ILE A 223 3.91 -17.45 -21.38
N SER A 224 3.46 -16.79 -22.46
CA SER A 224 2.05 -16.56 -22.74
C SER A 224 1.24 -17.87 -22.65
N LYS A 225 1.86 -19.03 -22.87
CA LYS A 225 1.23 -20.37 -22.79
C LYS A 225 1.32 -21.07 -21.41
N GLN A 226 1.94 -20.45 -20.40
CA GLN A 226 2.34 -21.16 -19.17
C GLN A 226 1.46 -20.90 -17.95
N ILE A 227 0.70 -19.79 -17.92
CA ILE A 227 -0.21 -19.48 -16.81
C ILE A 227 -1.61 -19.19 -17.35
N VAL A 228 -2.59 -19.89 -16.80
CA VAL A 228 -4.01 -19.68 -17.09
C VAL A 228 -4.62 -18.78 -16.01
N LEU A 229 -5.23 -17.67 -16.43
CA LEU A 229 -5.77 -16.62 -15.56
C LEU A 229 -7.28 -16.39 -15.82
N PRO A 230 -8.14 -17.39 -15.56
CA PRO A 230 -9.50 -17.43 -16.11
C PRO A 230 -10.44 -16.34 -15.54
N ALA A 231 -10.19 -15.93 -14.28
CA ALA A 231 -11.00 -14.95 -13.57
C ALA A 231 -10.42 -13.52 -13.62
N LEU A 232 -9.36 -13.29 -14.40
CA LEU A 232 -8.66 -12.01 -14.42
C LEU A 232 -9.52 -10.94 -15.07
N GLN A 233 -9.77 -9.87 -14.33
CA GLN A 233 -10.59 -8.72 -14.74
C GLN A 233 -9.72 -7.48 -15.00
N ILE A 234 -8.67 -7.30 -14.19
CA ILE A 234 -7.79 -6.12 -14.24
C ILE A 234 -6.36 -6.59 -14.49
N TYR A 235 -5.75 -6.09 -15.55
CA TYR A 235 -4.35 -6.33 -15.87
C TYR A 235 -3.61 -5.02 -16.14
N THR A 236 -2.54 -4.77 -15.38
CA THR A 236 -1.67 -3.62 -15.58
C THR A 236 -0.22 -4.10 -15.71
N SER A 237 0.47 -3.72 -16.78
CA SER A 237 1.86 -4.10 -17.00
C SER A 237 2.64 -3.05 -17.78
N ASN A 238 3.89 -2.82 -17.38
CA ASN A 238 4.87 -2.07 -18.18
C ASN A 238 5.85 -2.99 -18.93
N LEU A 239 5.61 -4.31 -18.92
CA LEU A 239 6.44 -5.29 -19.60
C LEU A 239 6.15 -5.28 -21.11
N GLN A 240 7.18 -5.51 -21.92
CA GLN A 240 7.09 -5.51 -23.39
C GLN A 240 6.24 -6.65 -23.97
N ASN A 241 5.95 -7.69 -23.19
CA ASN A 241 5.04 -8.76 -23.57
C ASN A 241 3.92 -8.87 -22.52
N PRO A 242 2.69 -8.44 -22.85
CA PRO A 242 1.56 -8.66 -21.97
C PRO A 242 1.31 -10.17 -21.83
N PHE A 243 1.19 -10.68 -20.60
CA PHE A 243 0.89 -12.09 -20.28
C PHE A 243 -0.55 -12.50 -20.64
N ILE A 244 -1.17 -11.81 -21.58
CA ILE A 244 -2.61 -11.82 -21.79
C ILE A 244 -2.94 -12.75 -22.96
N SER A 245 -2.75 -14.07 -22.84
CA SER A 245 -3.23 -14.96 -23.93
C SER A 245 -4.58 -15.63 -23.60
N VAL A 246 -5.15 -15.46 -22.40
CA VAL A 246 -6.09 -16.48 -21.86
C VAL A 246 -7.37 -16.01 -21.13
N SER A 247 -7.68 -14.70 -21.02
CA SER A 247 -8.89 -14.29 -20.26
C SER A 247 -9.87 -13.44 -21.05
N ASN A 248 -10.97 -14.04 -21.49
CA ASN A 248 -12.13 -13.33 -22.06
C ASN A 248 -12.87 -12.47 -21.01
N SER A 249 -12.50 -12.59 -19.72
CA SER A 249 -13.11 -11.88 -18.59
C SER A 249 -12.49 -10.51 -18.31
N LEU A 250 -11.44 -10.13 -19.05
CA LEU A 250 -10.73 -8.86 -18.85
C LEU A 250 -11.61 -7.66 -19.16
N ARG A 251 -11.65 -6.72 -18.22
CA ARG A 251 -12.40 -5.47 -18.29
C ARG A 251 -11.50 -4.25 -18.35
N ASP A 252 -10.38 -4.28 -17.64
CA ASP A 252 -9.39 -3.21 -17.59
C ASP A 252 -8.02 -3.77 -18.00
N VAL A 253 -7.46 -3.20 -19.07
CA VAL A 253 -6.12 -3.54 -19.55
C VAL A 253 -5.29 -2.27 -19.68
N THR A 254 -4.17 -2.24 -18.96
CA THR A 254 -3.09 -1.27 -19.15
C THR A 254 -1.83 -2.02 -19.56
N ALA A 255 -1.36 -1.83 -20.79
CA ALA A 255 -0.20 -2.55 -21.29
C ALA A 255 0.58 -1.77 -22.36
N ALA A 256 1.85 -2.17 -22.50
CA ALA A 256 2.66 -1.88 -23.67
C ALA A 256 2.50 -3.00 -24.70
N PHE A 257 2.57 -2.66 -25.99
CA PHE A 257 2.49 -3.64 -27.06
C PHE A 257 3.75 -3.65 -27.92
N PRO A 258 4.24 -4.83 -28.31
CA PRO A 258 5.46 -4.91 -29.10
C PRO A 258 5.27 -4.42 -30.54
N SER A 259 4.12 -4.74 -31.14
CA SER A 259 3.72 -4.36 -32.50
C SER A 259 2.20 -4.14 -32.58
N THR A 260 1.74 -3.55 -33.67
CA THR A 260 0.31 -3.31 -33.94
C THR A 260 -0.45 -4.62 -34.12
N GLU A 261 0.12 -5.56 -34.87
CA GLU A 261 -0.45 -6.89 -35.12
C GLU A 261 -0.72 -7.67 -33.84
N LYS A 262 0.25 -7.67 -32.91
CA LYS A 262 0.10 -8.33 -31.60
C LYS A 262 -0.95 -7.64 -30.73
N CYS A 263 -1.09 -6.31 -30.83
CA CYS A 263 -2.16 -5.61 -30.14
C CYS A 263 -3.54 -6.04 -30.66
N VAL A 264 -3.72 -6.08 -31.99
CA VAL A 264 -4.98 -6.49 -32.62
C VAL A 264 -5.33 -7.94 -32.29
N SER A 265 -4.35 -8.86 -32.39
CA SER A 265 -4.61 -10.27 -32.10
C SER A 265 -5.08 -10.49 -30.66
N LEU A 266 -4.45 -9.80 -29.70
CA LEU A 266 -4.82 -9.86 -28.28
C LEU A 266 -6.19 -9.24 -28.03
N LEU A 267 -6.45 -8.03 -28.53
CA LEU A 267 -7.70 -7.32 -28.27
C LEU A 267 -8.90 -7.95 -28.98
N SER A 268 -8.69 -8.67 -30.09
CA SER A 268 -9.77 -9.35 -30.84
C SER A 268 -10.52 -10.41 -30.01
N GLY A 269 -9.86 -11.01 -29.02
CA GLY A 269 -10.48 -11.98 -28.10
C GLY A 269 -11.18 -11.37 -26.88
N LEU A 270 -11.02 -10.06 -26.62
CA LEU A 270 -11.46 -9.42 -25.37
C LEU A 270 -12.83 -8.76 -25.50
N GLY A 271 -13.88 -9.56 -25.67
CA GLY A 271 -15.25 -9.06 -25.82
C GLY A 271 -15.84 -8.35 -24.59
N ALA A 272 -15.21 -8.44 -23.42
CA ALA A 272 -15.65 -7.81 -22.17
C ALA A 272 -14.90 -6.52 -21.80
N LEU A 273 -14.00 -6.04 -22.67
CA LEU A 273 -13.12 -4.91 -22.38
C LEU A 273 -13.90 -3.58 -22.27
N GLU A 274 -13.78 -2.90 -21.13
CA GLU A 274 -14.44 -1.63 -20.83
C GLU A 274 -13.43 -0.47 -20.77
N VAL A 275 -12.22 -0.73 -20.28
CA VAL A 275 -11.13 0.23 -20.10
C VAL A 275 -9.87 -0.28 -20.78
N LEU A 276 -9.28 0.53 -21.65
CA LEU A 276 -8.02 0.23 -22.32
C LEU A 276 -7.05 1.38 -22.17
N HIS A 277 -5.85 1.09 -21.69
CA HIS A 277 -4.72 2.01 -21.64
C HIS A 277 -3.54 1.42 -22.40
N ILE A 278 -3.17 2.08 -23.50
CA ILE A 278 -1.98 1.72 -24.28
C ILE A 278 -0.86 2.69 -23.93
N THR A 279 0.17 2.18 -23.26
CA THR A 279 1.28 2.99 -22.76
C THR A 279 2.35 3.25 -23.83
N HIS A 280 2.64 2.30 -24.71
CA HIS A 280 3.51 2.51 -25.87
C HIS A 280 3.44 1.35 -26.86
N PHE A 281 3.92 1.59 -28.08
CA PHE A 281 4.29 0.57 -29.05
C PHE A 281 5.82 0.53 -29.16
N THR A 282 6.46 -0.62 -28.93
CA THR A 282 7.94 -0.70 -28.94
C THR A 282 8.53 -0.68 -30.35
N GLN A 283 7.85 -1.30 -31.31
CA GLN A 283 8.22 -1.18 -32.72
C GLN A 283 7.51 0.05 -33.27
N GLN A 284 8.30 1.05 -33.63
CA GLN A 284 7.85 2.21 -34.36
C GLN A 284 7.57 1.78 -35.81
N GLU A 285 6.44 1.10 -36.02
CA GLU A 285 5.97 0.82 -37.36
C GLU A 285 5.65 2.17 -38.02
N LEU A 286 6.52 2.57 -38.96
CA LEU A 286 6.27 3.66 -39.90
C LEU A 286 4.84 3.49 -40.42
N CYS A 287 3.99 4.49 -40.20
CA CYS A 287 2.57 4.54 -40.59
C CYS A 287 2.26 3.58 -41.74
N PRO A 288 1.66 2.40 -41.48
CA PRO A 288 1.20 1.60 -42.57
C PRO A 288 0.02 2.35 -43.16
N SER A 289 0.22 2.88 -44.36
CA SER A 289 -0.83 3.30 -45.29
C SER A 289 -1.78 2.15 -45.67
N GLN A 290 -1.57 0.94 -45.12
CA GLN A 290 -2.54 -0.15 -45.11
C GLN A 290 -3.59 0.09 -44.03
N ARG A 291 -4.78 0.48 -44.49
CA ARG A 291 -6.04 0.32 -43.75
C ARG A 291 -6.25 -1.17 -43.45
N MET A 292 -5.62 -1.68 -42.40
CA MET A 292 -6.04 -2.93 -41.78
C MET A 292 -7.47 -2.71 -41.28
N GLY A 293 -8.38 -3.63 -41.61
CA GLY A 293 -9.78 -3.53 -41.23
C GLY A 293 -9.91 -3.22 -39.75
N GLY A 294 -10.50 -2.06 -39.43
CA GLY A 294 -10.53 -1.56 -38.07
C GLY A 294 -11.24 -2.53 -37.14
N LEU A 295 -10.55 -3.07 -36.14
CA LEU A 295 -11.17 -3.93 -35.14
C LEU A 295 -12.12 -3.07 -34.30
N SER A 296 -13.41 -3.43 -34.25
CA SER A 296 -14.41 -2.74 -33.44
C SER A 296 -14.40 -3.28 -32.01
N ILE A 297 -14.12 -2.41 -31.03
CA ILE A 297 -14.21 -2.78 -29.61
C ILE A 297 -15.50 -2.18 -29.04
N GLU A 298 -16.58 -2.95 -29.12
CA GLU A 298 -17.93 -2.44 -28.87
C GLU A 298 -18.16 -2.01 -27.42
N ARG A 299 -17.58 -2.69 -26.44
CA ARG A 299 -17.86 -2.42 -25.02
C ARG A 299 -16.93 -1.39 -24.39
N LEU A 300 -15.96 -0.88 -25.15
CA LEU A 300 -14.97 0.06 -24.63
C LEU A 300 -15.63 1.40 -24.31
N ARG A 301 -15.52 1.83 -23.05
CA ARG A 301 -16.03 3.11 -22.55
C ARG A 301 -14.92 4.12 -22.33
N VAL A 302 -13.76 3.67 -21.86
CA VAL A 302 -12.63 4.53 -21.52
C VAL A 302 -11.39 4.10 -22.29
N LEU A 303 -10.82 5.04 -23.05
CA LEU A 303 -9.58 4.84 -23.78
C LEU A 303 -8.53 5.82 -23.26
N LYS A 304 -7.38 5.30 -22.84
CA LYS A 304 -6.20 6.08 -22.41
C LYS A 304 -5.05 5.78 -23.35
N LEU A 305 -4.44 6.80 -23.93
CA LEU A 305 -3.34 6.64 -24.88
C LEU A 305 -2.17 7.53 -24.49
N SER A 306 -0.97 6.96 -24.48
CA SER A 306 0.26 7.74 -24.49
C SER A 306 0.47 8.41 -25.86
N PRO A 307 1.20 9.53 -25.94
CA PRO A 307 1.35 10.30 -27.18
C PRO A 307 1.85 9.47 -28.37
N CYS A 308 2.76 8.52 -28.13
CA CYS A 308 3.32 7.63 -29.14
C CYS A 308 2.32 6.55 -29.62
N ALA A 309 1.28 6.26 -28.84
CA ALA A 309 0.27 5.24 -29.14
C ALA A 309 -0.95 5.79 -29.91
N ILE A 310 -1.08 7.12 -30.02
CA ILE A 310 -2.25 7.75 -30.65
C ILE A 310 -2.40 7.34 -32.11
N CYS A 311 -1.36 7.57 -32.94
CA CYS A 311 -1.46 7.33 -34.37
C CYS A 311 -1.71 5.85 -34.71
N PRO A 312 -0.99 4.88 -34.11
CA PRO A 312 -1.28 3.47 -34.35
C PRO A 312 -2.68 3.06 -33.85
N ALA A 313 -3.06 3.45 -32.63
CA ALA A 313 -4.34 2.99 -32.06
C ALA A 313 -5.56 3.53 -32.82
N LEU A 314 -5.56 4.81 -33.21
CA LEU A 314 -6.68 5.41 -33.95
C LEU A 314 -6.76 4.93 -35.41
N GLY A 315 -5.66 4.42 -35.97
CA GLY A 315 -5.65 3.82 -37.31
C GLY A 315 -6.17 2.38 -37.34
N LEU A 316 -6.07 1.66 -36.23
CA LEU A 316 -6.33 0.21 -36.15
C LEU A 316 -7.69 -0.16 -35.55
N PHE A 317 -8.27 0.72 -34.74
CA PHE A 317 -9.45 0.38 -33.94
C PHE A 317 -10.61 1.34 -34.18
N THR A 318 -11.83 0.82 -34.05
CA THR A 318 -13.05 1.63 -33.98
C THR A 318 -13.71 1.44 -32.61
N PHE A 319 -14.17 2.54 -32.02
CA PHE A 319 -14.68 2.57 -30.65
C PHE A 319 -16.10 3.15 -30.64
N PRO A 320 -17.12 2.36 -31.03
CA PRO A 320 -18.46 2.88 -31.28
C PRO A 320 -19.16 3.42 -30.03
N ASN A 321 -18.83 2.92 -28.83
CA ASN A 321 -19.46 3.31 -27.57
C ASN A 321 -18.51 4.04 -26.60
N LEU A 322 -17.44 4.66 -27.14
CA LEU A 322 -16.47 5.37 -26.32
C LEU A 322 -17.11 6.58 -25.62
N GLN A 323 -16.92 6.67 -24.31
CA GLN A 323 -17.42 7.76 -23.48
C GLN A 323 -16.32 8.75 -23.13
N GLU A 324 -15.12 8.25 -22.83
CA GLU A 324 -13.99 9.05 -22.37
C GLU A 324 -12.71 8.70 -23.12
N LEU A 325 -11.98 9.72 -23.55
CA LEU A 325 -10.66 9.61 -24.17
C LEU A 325 -9.66 10.46 -23.39
N PHE A 326 -8.61 9.83 -22.87
CA PHE A 326 -7.52 10.50 -22.18
C PHE A 326 -6.23 10.37 -22.97
N ILE A 327 -5.50 11.47 -23.07
CA ILE A 327 -4.12 11.48 -23.53
C ILE A 327 -3.25 11.60 -22.29
N VAL A 328 -2.62 10.51 -21.90
CA VAL A 328 -1.82 10.42 -20.69
C VAL A 328 -0.38 10.64 -21.09
N ARG A 329 0.29 11.69 -20.58
CA ARG A 329 1.75 11.77 -20.73
C ARG A 329 2.36 10.61 -19.97
N ASP A 330 3.35 9.95 -20.54
CA ASP A 330 4.06 8.86 -19.88
C ASP A 330 4.63 9.38 -18.54
N SER A 331 3.91 9.11 -17.45
CA SER A 331 4.44 9.30 -16.12
C SER A 331 5.25 8.05 -15.81
N PRO A 332 6.58 8.15 -15.67
CA PRO A 332 7.31 7.08 -15.02
C PRO A 332 6.87 7.12 -13.55
N LEU A 333 6.39 5.99 -13.03
CA LEU A 333 6.06 5.73 -11.62
C LEU A 333 4.60 6.00 -11.21
N PRO A 334 3.90 5.00 -10.65
CA PRO A 334 2.76 5.24 -9.77
C PRO A 334 3.30 5.38 -8.33
N HIS A 335 3.68 6.59 -7.89
CA HIS A 335 3.99 6.81 -6.48
C HIS A 335 3.26 7.99 -5.87
N ARG A 336 2.67 7.65 -4.71
CA ARG A 336 2.17 8.50 -3.62
C ARG A 336 1.00 9.41 -3.96
N ASN A 337 -0.10 9.19 -3.22
CA ASN A 337 -1.10 10.20 -2.96
C ASN A 337 -0.41 11.44 -2.37
N GLU A 338 0.05 12.36 -3.22
CA GLU A 338 0.23 13.75 -2.85
C GLU A 338 -1.05 14.50 -3.25
N PRO A 339 -1.70 15.22 -2.32
CA PRO A 339 -2.88 16.00 -2.65
C PRO A 339 -2.42 17.25 -3.41
N GLY A 340 -2.38 17.18 -4.75
CA GLY A 340 -2.02 18.34 -5.56
C GLY A 340 -1.56 18.09 -7.00
N GLU A 341 -1.38 16.85 -7.46
CA GLU A 341 -1.03 16.65 -8.87
C GLU A 341 -2.25 16.87 -9.78
N GLU A 342 -2.27 18.03 -10.43
CA GLU A 342 -3.22 18.39 -11.47
C GLU A 342 -3.09 17.40 -12.64
N HIS A 343 -4.01 16.43 -12.68
CA HIS A 343 -4.32 15.74 -13.93
C HIS A 343 -4.78 16.79 -14.93
N HIS A 344 -4.00 17.04 -15.99
CA HIS A 344 -4.46 17.83 -17.12
C HIS A 344 -5.58 17.05 -17.84
N VAL A 345 -6.81 17.22 -17.33
CA VAL A 345 -8.04 16.72 -17.93
C VAL A 345 -8.36 17.61 -19.13
N LEU A 346 -8.10 17.12 -20.35
CA LEU A 346 -8.70 17.71 -21.54
C LEU A 346 -10.16 17.25 -21.65
N CYS A 347 -11.06 17.85 -20.86
CA CYS A 347 -12.50 17.75 -21.06
C CYS A 347 -12.90 18.62 -22.26
N PHE A 348 -13.16 18.02 -23.41
CA PHE A 348 -13.72 18.75 -24.56
C PHE A 348 -15.25 18.88 -24.41
N SER A 349 -15.71 20.04 -23.95
CA SER A 349 -17.06 20.53 -24.18
C SER A 349 -17.05 21.70 -25.19
N THR A 350 -18.09 21.77 -26.00
CA THR A 350 -18.29 22.64 -27.18
C THR A 350 -18.18 24.16 -26.92
N ALA A 351 -17.50 24.90 -27.81
CA ALA A 351 -17.89 26.27 -28.22
C ALA A 351 -17.20 26.72 -29.53
N MET A 352 -17.98 27.35 -30.43
CA MET A 352 -17.53 28.02 -31.67
C MET A 352 -17.07 29.46 -31.40
N ARG A 353 -15.97 29.90 -32.03
CA ARG A 353 -15.82 31.16 -32.81
C ARG A 353 -14.37 31.35 -33.30
N SER A 354 -14.20 32.08 -34.40
CA SER A 354 -12.97 32.34 -35.19
C SER A 354 -13.00 33.82 -35.64
N PRO A 355 -11.92 34.47 -36.14
CA PRO A 355 -10.47 34.34 -35.88
C PRO A 355 -9.74 35.71 -35.71
N SER A 356 -8.48 35.74 -35.22
CA SER A 356 -7.40 36.55 -35.85
C SER A 356 -5.97 36.32 -35.29
N ARG A 357 -5.04 36.04 -36.23
CA ARG A 357 -3.60 36.33 -36.34
C ARG A 357 -2.54 35.76 -35.36
N SER A 358 -1.74 34.87 -35.96
CA SER A 358 -0.28 34.67 -35.87
C SER A 358 0.38 34.38 -34.51
N ARG A 359 0.63 33.09 -34.26
CA ARG A 359 1.93 32.47 -33.92
C ARG A 359 1.72 30.95 -33.85
N THR A 360 2.75 30.19 -34.20
CA THR A 360 2.75 28.72 -34.24
C THR A 360 2.22 28.14 -32.94
N SER A 361 1.03 27.56 -33.00
CA SER A 361 0.32 26.95 -31.88
C SER A 361 -0.48 25.79 -32.44
N TYR A 362 0.05 24.57 -32.34
CA TYR A 362 -0.72 23.38 -32.66
C TYR A 362 -1.62 23.06 -31.46
N TRP A 363 -2.84 23.58 -31.48
CA TRP A 363 -3.90 23.20 -30.55
C TRP A 363 -5.08 22.59 -31.31
N ILE A 364 -5.39 21.34 -30.94
CA ILE A 364 -6.73 20.83 -30.59
C ILE A 364 -7.79 20.55 -31.70
N ALA A 365 -8.11 19.25 -31.75
CA ALA A 365 -9.40 18.55 -31.81
C ALA A 365 -10.47 18.86 -32.87
N ARG A 366 -10.83 17.79 -33.61
CA ARG A 366 -12.22 17.46 -33.96
C ARG A 366 -12.33 15.99 -34.41
N ILE A 367 -12.97 15.11 -33.63
CA ILE A 367 -13.70 13.97 -34.22
C ILE A 367 -15.03 13.82 -33.49
N ARG A 368 -16.10 14.16 -34.21
CA ARG A 368 -17.50 13.95 -33.84
C ARG A 368 -17.93 12.66 -34.54
N TRP A 369 -18.26 11.61 -33.81
CA TRP A 369 -18.95 10.45 -34.41
C TRP A 369 -20.45 10.71 -34.34
N SER A 370 -21.06 11.09 -35.46
CA SER A 370 -22.52 11.11 -35.60
C SER A 370 -22.93 10.65 -37.00
N LYS A 371 -23.51 9.44 -37.03
CA LYS A 371 -24.29 8.78 -38.10
C LYS A 371 -23.61 8.57 -39.46
N TRP A 372 -23.37 7.30 -39.78
CA TRP A 372 -23.19 6.83 -41.15
C TRP A 372 -24.47 7.07 -41.96
N SER A 373 -24.36 7.77 -43.08
CA SER A 373 -25.29 7.67 -44.20
C SER A 373 -24.49 7.74 -45.51
N TRP A 374 -24.46 6.62 -46.23
CA TRP A 374 -24.09 6.54 -47.64
C TRP A 374 -24.91 7.56 -48.45
N PHE A 375 -24.27 8.38 -49.29
CA PHE A 375 -24.75 8.77 -50.64
C PHE A 375 -23.65 9.58 -51.36
N GLY A 376 -23.38 9.22 -52.61
CA GLY A 376 -22.24 9.70 -53.39
C GLY A 376 -22.40 11.06 -54.07
N ARG A 377 -21.27 11.57 -54.57
CA ARG A 377 -21.03 12.12 -55.92
C ARG A 377 -19.62 12.74 -55.99
N THR A 378 -18.91 12.40 -57.06
CA THR A 378 -17.73 13.11 -57.62
C THR A 378 -18.05 14.59 -57.92
N PRO A 379 -17.06 15.52 -57.94
CA PRO A 379 -16.37 15.81 -59.22
C PRO A 379 -14.92 16.36 -59.16
N MET A 380 -14.20 16.06 -60.25
CA MET A 380 -13.28 16.86 -61.09
C MET A 380 -12.21 17.82 -60.53
N ILE A 381 -10.96 17.51 -60.92
CA ILE A 381 -10.02 18.29 -61.77
C ILE A 381 -9.92 19.80 -61.53
N GLY A 382 -8.69 20.25 -61.25
CA GLY A 382 -8.27 21.65 -61.43
C GLY A 382 -6.76 21.82 -61.27
N MET A 383 -6.06 21.93 -62.39
CA MET A 383 -4.65 22.30 -62.53
C MET A 383 -4.28 23.62 -61.83
N ARG A 384 -3.12 23.66 -61.17
CA ARG A 384 -1.94 24.42 -61.65
C ARG A 384 -0.68 23.96 -60.94
#